data_AF-A0A6A6Q5D1-F1
#
_entry.id   AF-A0A6A6Q5D1-F1
#
_cell.length_a   1.000
_cell.length_b   1.000
_cell.length_c   1.000
_cell.angle_alpha   90.00
_cell.angle_beta   90.00
_cell.angle_gamma   90.00
#
_symmetry.space_group_name_H-M   'P 1'
#
loop_
_entity.id
_entity.type
_entity.pdbx_description
1 polymer ?
#
loop_
_entity_poly.entity_id
_entity_poly.type
_entity_poly.pdbx_seq_one_letter_code
_entity_poly.pdbx_strand_id
1 'polypeptide(L)'
;MPMLRTLTALYACLALASSLPSSGSTATCDPHGIFRLEDPSGQYLEPGSGCNDAGGCYAFYNASSTTGFEYTIEHGTSHLMIAKAPKGSKSQVGLYADTGQSVVVYGGIFPFIFSPATPTHLNCTVKPDSSGDGTCDLDCRGTAYGRLFKLQSVDPTMDGQWFLGRKYGEIVSKAVYT
;
A
#
# COMPACT_ATOMS: atom_id res chain seq x y z
N MET A 1 -59.94 45.96 -1.49
CA MET A 1 -59.19 45.16 -0.48
C MET A 1 -59.43 43.68 -0.78
N PRO A 2 -58.37 42.90 -0.99
CA PRO A 2 -58.42 41.53 -1.50
C PRO A 2 -58.62 40.53 -0.35
N MET A 3 -59.28 39.40 -0.61
CA MET A 3 -59.13 38.21 0.23
C MET A 3 -58.66 37.04 -0.63
N LEU A 4 -57.37 36.75 -0.49
CA LEU A 4 -56.74 35.46 -0.71
C LEU A 4 -57.46 34.38 0.11
N ARG A 5 -57.67 33.19 -0.47
CA ARG A 5 -57.62 31.90 0.24
C ARG A 5 -57.46 30.74 -0.76
N THR A 6 -56.21 30.33 -0.98
CA THR A 6 -55.64 29.02 -0.60
C THR A 6 -56.09 27.84 -1.48
N LEU A 7 -55.32 27.57 -2.53
CA LEU A 7 -55.23 26.28 -3.21
C LEU A 7 -54.28 25.38 -2.43
N THR A 8 -54.71 24.17 -2.06
CA THR A 8 -53.78 23.09 -1.69
C THR A 8 -54.30 21.73 -2.13
N ALA A 9 -53.31 20.91 -2.51
CA ALA A 9 -53.30 19.47 -2.68
C ALA A 9 -53.86 18.90 -3.99
N LEU A 10 -52.98 18.35 -4.83
CA LEU A 10 -52.73 16.90 -4.83
C LEU A 10 -51.53 16.51 -5.71
N TYR A 11 -50.57 15.88 -5.04
CA TYR A 11 -49.70 14.77 -5.45
C TYR A 11 -49.40 14.55 -6.94
N ALA A 12 -48.10 14.61 -7.27
CA ALA A 12 -47.48 13.68 -8.20
C ALA A 12 -46.14 13.20 -7.62
N CYS A 13 -46.11 11.94 -7.21
CA CYS A 13 -44.91 11.21 -6.88
C CYS A 13 -43.95 11.21 -8.08
N LEU A 14 -42.83 11.92 -7.99
CA LEU A 14 -41.69 11.64 -8.85
C LEU A 14 -40.54 11.09 -8.00
N ALA A 15 -40.44 9.76 -8.13
CA ALA A 15 -39.28 8.90 -7.97
C ALA A 15 -38.05 9.55 -7.31
N LEU A 16 -37.80 9.14 -6.06
CA LEU A 16 -36.45 8.93 -5.59
C LEU A 16 -35.79 7.90 -6.52
N ALA A 17 -35.13 8.37 -7.58
CA ALA A 17 -33.99 7.64 -8.14
C ALA A 17 -32.89 7.72 -7.09
N SER A 18 -33.03 6.89 -6.06
CA SER A 18 -31.95 6.48 -5.20
C SER A 18 -30.94 5.83 -6.14
N SER A 19 -29.92 6.59 -6.53
CA SER A 19 -28.66 6.02 -6.94
C SER A 19 -28.22 5.14 -5.78
N LEU A 20 -28.58 3.87 -5.84
CA LEU A 20 -27.93 2.84 -5.06
C LEU A 20 -26.43 3.06 -5.29
N PRO A 21 -25.62 3.30 -4.25
CA PRO A 21 -24.20 3.07 -4.42
C PRO A 21 -24.11 1.63 -4.91
N SER A 22 -23.58 1.49 -6.14
CA SER A 22 -23.07 0.23 -6.64
C SER A 22 -22.38 -0.41 -5.46
N SER A 23 -22.81 -1.61 -5.09
CA SER A 23 -22.17 -2.42 -4.06
C SER A 23 -20.79 -2.78 -4.59
N GLY A 24 -19.88 -1.79 -4.59
CA GLY A 24 -18.46 -1.99 -4.66
C GLY A 24 -18.20 -2.93 -3.51
N SER A 25 -17.83 -4.16 -3.88
CA SER A 25 -17.23 -5.12 -2.99
C SER A 25 -16.41 -4.33 -1.98
N THR A 26 -16.87 -4.23 -0.74
CA THR A 26 -15.99 -3.85 0.36
C THR A 26 -14.94 -4.92 0.32
N ALA A 27 -13.83 -4.66 -0.38
CA ALA A 27 -12.64 -5.45 -0.29
C ALA A 27 -12.40 -5.53 1.21
N THR A 28 -12.69 -6.68 1.77
CA THR A 28 -12.40 -6.90 3.17
C THR A 28 -10.89 -6.83 3.17
N CYS A 29 -10.32 -5.74 3.69
CA CYS A 29 -8.89 -5.50 3.76
C CYS A 29 -8.29 -6.53 4.72
N ASP A 30 -8.28 -7.78 4.27
CA ASP A 30 -7.78 -8.92 5.00
C ASP A 30 -6.26 -8.84 4.95
N PRO A 31 -5.58 -8.48 6.04
CA PRO A 31 -4.12 -8.34 6.01
C PRO A 31 -3.43 -9.65 5.61
N HIS A 32 -4.10 -10.80 5.79
CA HIS A 32 -3.57 -12.12 5.44
C HIS A 32 -3.97 -12.59 4.04
N GLY A 33 -4.84 -11.82 3.36
CA GLY A 33 -5.10 -12.03 1.94
C GLY A 33 -3.83 -11.78 1.10
N ILE A 34 -3.85 -12.30 -0.11
CA ILE A 34 -2.79 -12.05 -1.09
C ILE A 34 -3.18 -10.80 -1.88
N PHE A 35 -2.25 -9.83 -1.96
CA PHE A 35 -2.48 -8.57 -2.64
C PHE A 35 -1.23 -8.12 -3.41
N ARG A 36 -1.43 -7.23 -4.37
CA ARG A 36 -0.36 -6.51 -5.05
C ARG A 36 -0.16 -5.17 -4.39
N LEU A 37 1.05 -4.62 -4.49
CA LEU A 37 1.36 -3.29 -3.96
C LEU A 37 1.53 -2.32 -5.10
N GLU A 38 0.72 -1.26 -5.10
CA GLU A 38 0.68 -0.23 -6.13
C GLU A 38 0.99 1.14 -5.51
N ASP A 39 1.76 1.98 -6.18
CA ASP A 39 1.98 3.36 -5.77
C ASP A 39 0.89 4.29 -6.34
N PRO A 40 0.84 5.58 -5.95
CA PRO A 40 -0.13 6.52 -6.51
C PRO A 40 -0.03 6.78 -8.01
N SER A 41 1.06 6.35 -8.67
CA SER A 41 1.27 6.50 -10.11
C SER A 41 0.81 5.27 -10.91
N GLY A 42 0.30 4.25 -10.25
CA GLY A 42 -0.16 3.00 -10.88
C GLY A 42 0.96 2.00 -11.14
N GLN A 43 2.13 2.19 -10.52
CA GLN A 43 3.27 1.30 -10.65
C GLN A 43 3.24 0.24 -9.56
N TYR A 44 3.60 -1.00 -9.93
CA TYR A 44 3.62 -2.12 -8.99
C TYR A 44 4.98 -2.30 -8.34
N LEU A 45 4.97 -2.70 -7.07
CA LEU A 45 6.17 -2.99 -6.30
C LEU A 45 6.86 -4.25 -6.83
N GLU A 46 8.14 -4.12 -7.12
CA GLU A 46 9.03 -5.19 -7.53
C GLU A 46 10.32 -5.16 -6.66
N PRO A 47 10.68 -6.26 -5.98
CA PRO A 47 11.98 -6.38 -5.35
C PRO A 47 13.05 -6.54 -6.44
N GLY A 48 14.01 -5.62 -6.48
CA GLY A 48 14.99 -5.50 -7.55
C GLY A 48 15.90 -6.71 -7.71
N SER A 49 16.42 -6.88 -8.93
CA SER A 49 17.26 -8.01 -9.36
C SER A 49 18.67 -8.04 -8.75
N GLY A 50 19.06 -6.97 -8.05
CA GLY A 50 20.34 -6.82 -7.36
C GLY A 50 20.26 -7.18 -5.88
N CYS A 51 19.70 -8.34 -5.55
CA CYS A 51 19.83 -8.90 -4.20
C CYS A 51 21.32 -8.94 -3.86
N ASN A 52 21.75 -8.15 -2.88
CA ASN A 52 23.16 -8.11 -2.53
C ASN A 52 23.51 -9.35 -1.71
N ASP A 53 24.76 -9.82 -1.84
CA ASP A 53 25.26 -10.95 -1.06
C ASP A 53 25.23 -10.68 0.46
N ALA A 54 24.99 -9.42 0.85
CA ALA A 54 24.84 -8.95 2.23
C ALA A 54 23.41 -9.09 2.80
N GLY A 55 22.48 -9.72 2.09
CA GLY A 55 21.31 -10.34 2.71
C GLY A 55 19.94 -9.82 2.30
N GLY A 56 19.77 -9.08 1.20
CA GLY A 56 18.42 -8.73 0.74
C GLY A 56 18.34 -8.03 -0.62
N CYS A 57 17.10 -7.88 -1.11
CA CYS A 57 16.77 -7.23 -2.38
C CYS A 57 16.07 -5.90 -2.10
N TYR A 58 16.61 -4.78 -2.59
CA TYR A 58 15.93 -3.48 -2.47
C TYR A 58 14.57 -3.50 -3.17
N ALA A 59 13.62 -2.73 -2.66
CA ALA A 59 12.27 -2.66 -3.20
C ALA A 59 12.08 -1.41 -4.07
N PHE A 60 11.47 -1.58 -5.24
CA PHE A 60 11.26 -0.51 -6.22
C PHE A 60 9.82 -0.54 -6.75
N TYR A 61 9.19 0.61 -6.91
CA TYR A 61 8.01 0.75 -7.74
C TYR A 61 8.49 1.01 -9.16
N ASN A 62 8.49 -0.03 -10.00
CA ASN A 62 9.02 0.05 -11.36
C ASN A 62 7.89 0.36 -12.37
N ALA A 63 8.19 1.15 -13.39
CA ALA A 63 7.30 1.47 -14.51
C ALA A 63 6.90 0.25 -15.36
N SER A 64 7.63 -0.87 -15.29
CA SER A 64 7.41 -2.05 -16.15
C SER A 64 6.15 -2.87 -15.83
N SER A 65 5.26 -2.42 -14.93
CA SER A 65 3.90 -2.96 -14.73
C SER A 65 3.85 -4.48 -14.54
N THR A 66 4.85 -5.08 -13.88
CA THR A 66 4.77 -6.52 -13.62
C THR A 66 3.88 -6.73 -12.40
N THR A 67 2.73 -7.36 -12.61
CA THR A 67 1.83 -7.84 -11.54
C THR A 67 2.27 -9.22 -11.01
N GLY A 68 3.49 -9.63 -11.33
CA GLY A 68 4.01 -10.98 -11.07
C GLY A 68 4.37 -11.23 -9.61
N PHE A 69 4.64 -10.17 -8.85
CA PHE A 69 4.84 -10.23 -7.41
C PHE A 69 3.54 -9.97 -6.66
N GLU A 70 3.26 -10.81 -5.68
CA GLU A 70 2.14 -10.64 -4.76
C GLU A 70 2.65 -10.81 -3.33
N TYR A 71 2.00 -10.14 -2.39
CA TYR A 71 2.45 -9.95 -1.02
C TYR A 71 1.32 -10.31 -0.04
N THR A 72 1.69 -10.51 1.22
CA THR A 72 0.76 -10.75 2.33
C THR A 72 1.36 -10.28 3.64
N ILE A 73 0.54 -10.05 4.67
CA ILE A 73 1.02 -9.97 6.05
C ILE A 73 1.01 -11.38 6.64
N GLU A 74 2.17 -11.87 7.08
CA GLU A 74 2.30 -13.19 7.68
C GLU A 74 1.34 -13.37 8.87
N HIS A 75 0.64 -14.52 8.91
CA HIS A 75 -0.39 -14.81 9.89
C HIS A 75 0.09 -14.62 11.33
N GLY A 76 -0.67 -13.83 12.11
CA GLY A 76 -0.35 -13.54 13.51
C GLY A 76 0.78 -12.54 13.72
N THR A 77 1.27 -11.89 12.65
CA THR A 77 2.36 -10.91 12.71
C THR A 77 1.98 -9.60 12.01
N SER A 78 2.94 -8.66 11.95
CA SER A 78 2.90 -7.46 11.11
C SER A 78 3.99 -7.48 10.04
N HIS A 79 4.49 -8.66 9.67
CA HIS A 79 5.56 -8.79 8.70
C HIS A 79 4.99 -8.90 7.29
N LEU A 80 5.29 -7.90 6.46
CA LEU A 80 5.00 -7.98 5.03
C LEU A 80 5.96 -8.96 4.37
N MET A 81 5.43 -9.90 3.59
CA MET A 81 6.18 -10.98 2.96
C MET A 81 5.82 -11.13 1.48
N ILE A 82 6.79 -11.55 0.67
CA ILE A 82 6.53 -11.99 -0.71
C ILE A 82 5.77 -13.32 -0.66
N ALA A 83 4.50 -13.32 -1.07
CA ALA A 83 3.65 -14.51 -1.17
C ALA A 83 3.83 -15.22 -2.52
N LYS A 84 4.14 -14.46 -3.58
CA LYS A 84 4.35 -14.98 -4.93
C LYS A 84 5.39 -14.17 -5.66
N ALA A 85 6.20 -14.86 -6.46
CA ALA A 85 7.19 -14.25 -7.33
C ALA A 85 7.05 -14.82 -8.75
N PRO A 86 7.34 -14.03 -9.80
CA PRO A 86 7.32 -14.50 -11.17
C PRO A 86 8.43 -15.54 -11.40
N LYS A 87 8.18 -16.48 -12.32
CA LYS A 87 9.15 -17.53 -12.65
C LYS A 87 10.46 -16.92 -13.15
N GLY A 88 11.58 -17.39 -12.59
CA GLY A 88 12.91 -16.88 -12.94
C GLY A 88 13.35 -15.64 -12.15
N SER A 89 12.50 -15.13 -11.25
CA SER A 89 12.88 -14.09 -10.30
C SER A 89 14.02 -14.57 -9.39
N LYS A 90 14.95 -13.65 -9.10
CA LYS A 90 15.97 -13.84 -8.05
C LYS A 90 15.39 -13.62 -6.64
N SER A 91 14.38 -12.75 -6.54
CA SER A 91 13.63 -12.51 -5.31
C SER A 91 12.65 -13.66 -5.10
N GLN A 92 12.79 -14.38 -3.99
CA GLN A 92 12.04 -15.60 -3.70
C GLN A 92 10.80 -15.33 -2.85
N VAL A 93 9.84 -16.26 -2.88
CA VAL A 93 8.72 -16.30 -1.94
C VAL A 93 9.27 -16.49 -0.52
N GLY A 94 8.63 -15.87 0.47
CA GLY A 94 9.02 -15.98 1.87
C GLY A 94 10.02 -14.91 2.35
N LEU A 95 10.50 -14.04 1.47
CA LEU A 95 11.30 -12.89 1.90
C LEU A 95 10.40 -11.85 2.56
N TYR A 96 10.83 -11.31 3.69
CA TYR A 96 10.13 -10.28 4.43
C TYR A 96 10.69 -8.89 4.15
N ALA A 97 9.80 -7.92 4.10
CA ALA A 97 10.17 -6.51 4.05
C ALA A 97 10.71 -6.07 5.42
N ASP A 98 11.84 -5.38 5.41
CA ASP A 98 12.37 -4.65 6.55
C ASP A 98 13.06 -3.37 6.08
N THR A 99 13.51 -2.55 7.01
CA THR A 99 14.43 -1.43 6.75
C THR A 99 15.79 -1.78 7.33
N GLY A 100 16.85 -1.81 6.53
CA GLY A 100 18.18 -2.12 7.06
C GLY A 100 18.65 -1.09 8.08
N GLN A 101 19.17 -1.54 9.25
CA GLN A 101 19.68 -0.63 10.30
C GLN A 101 20.86 0.25 9.85
N SER A 102 21.60 -0.18 8.83
CA SER A 102 22.93 0.35 8.54
C SER A 102 22.96 1.50 7.54
N VAL A 103 21.86 1.80 6.85
CA VAL A 103 21.87 2.79 5.77
C VAL A 103 20.84 3.88 6.07
N VAL A 104 21.23 4.85 6.90
CA VAL A 104 20.57 6.17 6.87
C VAL A 104 20.99 6.83 5.57
N VAL A 105 20.11 6.81 4.57
CA VAL A 105 20.28 7.74 3.47
C VAL A 105 19.89 9.11 4.02
N TYR A 106 20.78 10.10 3.87
CA TYR A 106 20.67 11.48 4.33
C TYR A 106 19.26 11.93 4.78
N GLY A 107 19.10 12.26 6.06
CA GLY A 107 17.89 12.90 6.59
C GLY A 107 16.84 11.97 7.21
N GLY A 108 17.19 10.72 7.56
CA GLY A 108 16.30 9.81 8.27
C GLY A 108 15.31 9.08 7.35
N ILE A 109 15.78 8.71 6.15
CA ILE A 109 15.08 7.78 5.27
C ILE A 109 15.81 6.44 5.22
N PHE A 110 15.04 5.37 5.12
CA PHE A 110 15.54 4.00 5.16
C PHE A 110 14.99 3.21 3.99
N PRO A 111 15.85 2.60 3.14
CA PRO A 111 15.36 1.83 2.01
C PRO A 111 14.65 0.57 2.51
N PHE A 112 13.53 0.23 1.87
CA PHE A 112 12.91 -1.08 2.06
C PHE A 112 13.77 -2.15 1.38
N ILE A 113 13.97 -3.26 2.09
CA ILE A 113 14.66 -4.45 1.61
C ILE A 113 13.79 -5.68 1.87
N PHE A 114 13.81 -6.63 0.95
CA PHE A 114 13.25 -7.96 1.13
C PHE A 114 14.38 -8.94 1.46
N SER A 115 14.30 -9.59 2.62
CA SER A 115 15.34 -10.48 3.13
C SER A 115 14.74 -11.74 3.77
N PRO A 116 15.50 -12.83 3.93
CA PRO A 116 15.01 -14.02 4.64
C PRO A 116 14.97 -13.83 6.16
N ALA A 117 15.53 -12.73 6.69
CA ALA A 117 15.51 -12.46 8.12
C ALA A 117 14.10 -12.01 8.55
N THR A 118 13.67 -12.47 9.72
CA THR A 118 12.46 -11.95 10.35
C THR A 118 12.62 -10.44 10.58
N PRO A 119 11.64 -9.61 10.18
CA PRO A 119 11.73 -8.17 10.35
C PRO A 119 11.90 -7.79 11.81
N THR A 120 12.76 -6.83 12.07
CA THR A 120 12.99 -6.29 13.43
C THR A 120 12.84 -4.78 13.49
N HIS A 121 12.80 -4.10 12.33
CA HIS A 121 12.67 -2.65 12.26
C HIS A 121 11.41 -2.20 11.55
N LEU A 122 10.55 -3.10 11.08
CA LEU A 122 9.38 -2.75 10.29
C LEU A 122 8.14 -3.54 10.70
N ASN A 123 7.03 -2.82 10.89
CA ASN A 123 5.70 -3.39 11.08
C ASN A 123 4.75 -2.78 10.05
N CYS A 124 4.13 -3.64 9.26
CA CYS A 124 3.16 -3.27 8.25
C CYS A 124 1.77 -3.76 8.60
N THR A 125 0.77 -2.97 8.23
CA THR A 125 -0.65 -3.31 8.37
C THR A 125 -1.38 -2.89 7.11
N VAL A 126 -2.42 -3.65 6.74
CA VAL A 126 -3.35 -3.25 5.69
C VAL A 126 -4.62 -2.75 6.35
N LYS A 127 -5.11 -1.58 5.93
CA LYS A 127 -6.32 -0.95 6.47
C LYS A 127 -7.20 -0.45 5.33
N PRO A 128 -8.53 -0.37 5.52
CA PRO A 128 -9.40 0.30 4.55
C PRO A 128 -8.92 1.71 4.27
N ASP A 129 -8.93 2.11 3.00
CA ASP A 129 -8.69 3.49 2.63
C ASP A 129 -9.80 4.38 3.21
N SER A 130 -9.38 5.46 3.84
CA SER A 130 -10.23 6.54 4.33
C SER A 130 -11.08 7.23 3.25
N SER A 131 -10.71 7.13 1.97
CA SER A 131 -11.47 7.70 0.86
C SER A 131 -12.82 7.00 0.61
N GLY A 132 -12.96 5.75 1.06
CA GLY A 132 -14.16 4.95 0.85
C GLY A 132 -14.34 4.43 -0.59
N ASP A 133 -13.31 4.48 -1.42
CA ASP A 133 -13.31 3.95 -2.79
C ASP A 133 -13.27 2.40 -2.86
N GLY A 134 -13.24 1.74 -1.71
CA GLY A 134 -13.16 0.28 -1.60
C GLY A 134 -11.73 -0.27 -1.74
N THR A 135 -10.70 0.60 -1.72
CA THR A 135 -9.30 0.19 -1.72
C THR A 135 -8.76 0.01 -0.30
N CYS A 136 -7.58 -0.59 -0.20
CA CYS A 136 -6.89 -0.80 1.06
C CYS A 136 -5.50 -0.14 1.00
N ASP A 137 -5.10 0.50 2.09
CA ASP A 137 -3.79 1.13 2.24
C ASP A 137 -2.85 0.23 3.02
N LEU A 138 -1.61 0.13 2.55
CA LEU A 138 -0.50 -0.41 3.32
C LEU A 138 0.12 0.70 4.18
N ASP A 139 0.00 0.58 5.51
CA ASP A 139 0.66 1.43 6.50
C ASP A 139 1.82 0.66 7.13
N CYS A 140 3.04 0.98 6.71
CA CYS A 140 4.27 0.48 7.31
C CYS A 140 4.91 1.54 8.22
N ARG A 141 5.31 1.09 9.41
CA ARG A 141 5.98 1.89 10.42
C ARG A 141 7.25 1.19 10.82
N GLY A 142 8.35 1.93 10.85
CA GLY A 142 9.62 1.35 11.22
C GLY A 142 10.30 2.05 12.38
N THR A 143 11.23 1.36 13.01
CA THR A 143 11.99 1.87 14.15
C THR A 143 13.48 1.81 13.83
N ALA A 144 14.13 2.96 13.82
CA ALA A 144 15.58 3.07 13.62
C ALA A 144 16.18 4.01 14.66
N TYR A 145 17.31 3.63 15.26
CA TYR A 145 17.98 4.39 16.32
C TYR A 145 17.05 4.80 17.48
N GLY A 146 16.12 3.90 17.86
CA GLY A 146 15.14 4.15 18.92
C GLY A 146 14.06 5.18 18.57
N ARG A 147 13.97 5.61 17.30
CA ARG A 147 12.94 6.54 16.81
C ARG A 147 11.97 5.83 15.90
N LEU A 148 10.70 6.15 16.06
CA LEU A 148 9.63 5.68 15.17
C LEU A 148 9.59 6.57 13.92
N PHE A 149 9.70 5.94 12.77
CA PHE A 149 9.51 6.54 11.47
C PHE A 149 8.18 6.08 10.91
N LYS A 150 7.45 7.06 10.38
CA LYS A 150 6.18 6.89 9.70
C LYS A 150 6.34 7.49 8.32
N LEU A 151 5.35 7.25 7.47
CA LEU A 151 5.29 7.75 6.10
C LEU A 151 6.25 7.00 5.18
N GLN A 152 5.84 6.91 3.92
CA GLN A 152 6.53 6.16 2.88
C GLN A 152 6.80 7.13 1.74
N SER A 153 7.91 6.96 1.02
CA SER A 153 8.22 7.77 -0.15
C SER A 153 8.89 6.92 -1.21
N VAL A 154 8.83 7.41 -2.45
CA VAL A 154 9.49 6.79 -3.60
C VAL A 154 10.48 7.80 -4.15
N ASP A 155 11.72 7.39 -4.38
CA ASP A 155 12.75 8.25 -4.97
C ASP A 155 12.72 8.10 -6.51
N PRO A 156 12.19 9.10 -7.24
CA PRO A 156 12.14 9.03 -8.70
C PRO A 156 13.53 9.12 -9.35
N THR A 157 14.57 9.52 -8.59
CA THR A 157 15.95 9.60 -9.09
C THR A 157 16.73 8.30 -8.92
N MET A 158 16.16 7.32 -8.19
CA MET A 158 16.73 5.98 -7.97
C MET A 158 15.78 4.90 -8.50
N ASP A 159 15.29 5.08 -9.74
CA ASP A 159 14.42 4.12 -10.44
C ASP A 159 13.19 3.69 -9.64
N GLY A 160 12.61 4.62 -8.86
CA GLY A 160 11.41 4.34 -8.07
C GLY A 160 11.67 3.56 -6.79
N GLN A 161 12.89 3.61 -6.24
CA GLN A 161 13.21 2.93 -4.98
C GLN A 161 12.29 3.39 -3.85
N TRP A 162 11.80 2.42 -3.07
CA TRP A 162 10.87 2.63 -1.97
C TRP A 162 11.59 2.83 -0.63
N PHE A 163 11.18 3.86 0.11
CA PHE A 163 11.77 4.26 1.37
C PHE A 163 10.72 4.46 2.47
N LEU A 164 11.14 4.17 3.69
CA LEU A 164 10.49 4.66 4.89
C LEU A 164 10.99 6.09 5.19
N GLY A 165 10.07 7.01 5.48
CA GLY A 165 10.30 8.44 5.64
C GLY A 165 9.83 9.26 4.42
N ARG A 166 9.88 10.60 4.54
CA ARG A 166 9.11 11.53 3.67
C ARG A 166 9.92 12.39 2.69
N LYS A 167 11.21 12.10 2.48
CA LYS A 167 12.13 13.03 1.78
C LYS A 167 11.68 13.40 0.37
N TYR A 168 11.03 12.47 -0.34
CA TYR A 168 10.67 12.61 -1.76
C TYR A 168 9.18 12.87 -1.99
N GLY A 169 8.44 13.25 -0.95
CA GLY A 169 6.98 13.30 -0.97
C GLY A 169 6.39 12.03 -0.36
N GLU A 170 5.40 12.21 0.50
CA GLU A 170 4.68 11.10 1.10
C GLU A 170 3.79 10.42 0.05
N ILE A 171 3.89 9.11 -0.02
CA ILE A 171 3.00 8.27 -0.83
C ILE A 171 2.17 7.36 0.06
N VAL A 172 1.01 6.96 -0.47
CA VAL A 172 0.20 5.87 0.07
C VAL A 172 0.30 4.70 -0.88
N SER A 173 0.92 3.61 -0.42
CA SER A 173 0.96 2.35 -1.15
C SER A 173 -0.38 1.62 -0.99
N LYS A 174 -1.00 1.23 -2.10
CA LYS A 174 -2.28 0.52 -2.13
C LYS A 174 -2.06 -0.99 -2.14
N ALA A 175 -2.77 -1.70 -1.26
CA ALA A 175 -2.91 -3.15 -1.28
C ALA A 175 -4.11 -3.52 -2.16
N VAL A 176 -3.81 -3.97 -3.39
CA VAL A 176 -4.80 -4.34 -4.40
C VAL A 176 -5.01 -5.85 -4.36
N TYR A 177 -6.14 -6.27 -3.82
CA TYR A 177 -6.49 -7.69 -3.70
C TYR A 177 -6.83 -8.30 -5.06
N THR A 178 -6.43 -9.56 -5.24
CA THR A 178 -6.64 -10.36 -6.46
C THR A 178 -7.74 -11.40 -6.29
#